data_AF-A0AA96EB16-F1
#
_entry.id   AF-A0AA96EB16-F1
#
_cell.length_a   1.000
_cell.length_b   1.000
_cell.length_c   1.000
_cell.angle_alpha   90.00
_cell.angle_beta   90.00
_cell.angle_gamma   90.00
#
_symmetry.space_group_name_H-M   'P 1'
#
loop_
_entity.id
_entity.type
_entity.pdbx_description
1 polymer ?
#
loop_
_entity_poly.entity_id
_entity_poly.type
_entity_poly.pdbx_seq_one_letter_code
_entity_poly.pdbx_strand_id
1 'polypeptide(L)'
;MRSMVKPTLATLALALTTSAAQADDPVVVASKIDTEGSVLGELIIQTLEREGIPTENRLQLGATSVVRSAIEAGEIDLYPEYTGNGAFFFDMTDSPVWNDADQAFEAVRERDAQNGLVWLRPASANNTWAISVRGDLAEENDLKTLDDLAEYLEQGGEFKFAASAEFVESEQALPAFQNAYGFELSDDQLLVLSGGNTAATMRAAAQQTSGVNAAMTYGTDGGLNALNLVVLEDTKGVQPIYQPAPLVRESVLDTYPAIEESLEAVFETLDLETLQRLNADVAVNGLSPDQVARDYLDSLGD
;
A
#
# COMPACT_ATOMS: atom_id res chain seq x y z
N MET A 1 -20.30 1.19 -89.93
CA MET A 1 -19.27 0.64 -89.01
C MET A 1 -18.73 1.80 -88.19
N ARG A 2 -18.93 1.80 -86.85
CA ARG A 2 -18.14 2.48 -85.77
C ARG A 2 -17.96 4.02 -85.86
N SER A 3 -17.97 4.82 -84.80
CA SER A 3 -18.13 4.68 -83.35
C SER A 3 -18.34 6.11 -82.79
N MET A 4 -19.21 6.25 -81.79
CA MET A 4 -19.33 7.44 -80.94
C MET A 4 -18.07 7.63 -80.08
N VAL A 5 -17.72 8.87 -79.74
CA VAL A 5 -16.86 9.21 -78.60
C VAL A 5 -17.53 10.34 -77.81
N LYS A 6 -17.84 10.06 -76.54
CA LYS A 6 -18.43 10.97 -75.55
C LYS A 6 -17.32 11.79 -74.85
N PRO A 7 -17.62 12.98 -74.30
CA PRO A 7 -16.68 13.75 -73.50
C PRO A 7 -16.62 13.20 -72.07
N THR A 8 -15.42 13.04 -71.53
CA THR A 8 -15.19 12.59 -70.15
C THR A 8 -14.90 13.82 -69.29
N LEU A 9 -15.83 14.18 -68.40
CA LEU A 9 -15.55 15.02 -67.23
C LEU A 9 -14.79 14.15 -66.22
N ALA A 10 -13.57 14.55 -65.84
CA ALA A 10 -12.83 13.93 -64.74
C ALA A 10 -13.13 14.71 -63.45
N THR A 11 -13.92 14.11 -62.57
CA THR A 11 -14.22 14.61 -61.23
C THR A 11 -13.02 14.33 -60.32
N LEU A 12 -12.44 15.38 -59.72
CA LEU A 12 -11.40 15.27 -58.71
C LEU A 12 -12.05 14.83 -57.38
N ALA A 13 -11.91 13.56 -57.00
CA ALA A 13 -12.36 13.06 -55.71
C ALA A 13 -11.30 13.40 -54.65
N LEU A 14 -11.62 14.33 -53.75
CA LEU A 14 -10.83 14.63 -52.57
C LEU A 14 -11.03 13.48 -51.56
N ALA A 15 -10.03 12.61 -51.43
CA ALA A 15 -10.03 11.56 -50.41
C ALA A 15 -9.82 12.20 -49.03
N LEU A 16 -10.90 12.37 -48.28
CA LEU A 16 -10.86 12.61 -46.84
C LEU A 16 -10.35 11.34 -46.17
N THR A 17 -9.05 11.30 -45.85
CA THR A 17 -8.49 10.34 -44.90
C THR A 17 -8.99 10.74 -43.52
N THR A 18 -10.13 10.17 -43.10
CA THR A 18 -10.49 10.13 -41.69
C THR A 18 -9.49 9.23 -41.00
N SER A 19 -8.47 9.82 -40.36
CA SER A 19 -7.72 9.14 -39.31
C SER A 19 -8.74 8.80 -38.23
N ALA A 20 -9.17 7.54 -38.18
CA ALA A 20 -9.77 7.03 -36.96
C ALA A 20 -8.69 7.16 -35.90
N ALA A 21 -8.86 8.09 -34.95
CA ALA A 21 -8.10 8.03 -33.71
C ALA A 21 -8.39 6.64 -33.15
N GLN A 22 -7.41 5.75 -33.21
CA GLN A 22 -7.47 4.50 -32.50
C GLN A 22 -7.52 4.91 -31.03
N ALA A 23 -8.67 4.72 -30.38
CA ALA A 23 -8.75 4.92 -28.95
C ALA A 23 -7.79 3.90 -28.35
N ASP A 24 -6.79 4.38 -27.63
CA ASP A 24 -5.86 3.52 -26.92
C ASP A 24 -6.67 2.66 -25.93
N ASP A 25 -6.23 1.41 -25.74
CA ASP A 25 -6.93 0.46 -24.87
C ASP A 25 -6.96 1.01 -23.43
N PRO A 26 -8.03 0.73 -22.66
CA PRO A 26 -8.12 1.16 -21.26
C PRO A 26 -7.02 0.50 -20.42
N VAL A 27 -6.44 1.27 -19.51
CA VAL A 27 -5.46 0.77 -18.53
C VAL A 27 -6.18 -0.13 -17.53
N VAL A 28 -5.79 -1.40 -17.46
CA VAL A 28 -6.39 -2.36 -16.52
C VAL A 28 -5.77 -2.17 -15.13
N VAL A 29 -6.51 -1.53 -14.23
CA VAL A 29 -6.06 -1.24 -12.86
C VAL A 29 -6.56 -2.32 -11.91
N ALA A 30 -5.65 -2.92 -11.14
CA ALA A 30 -5.98 -3.92 -10.15
C ALA A 30 -5.48 -3.55 -8.75
N SER A 31 -5.75 -4.42 -7.78
CA SER A 31 -5.18 -4.33 -6.45
C SER A 31 -5.29 -5.66 -5.70
N LYS A 32 -4.64 -5.72 -4.53
CA LYS A 32 -4.80 -6.83 -3.59
C LYS A 32 -6.18 -6.79 -2.93
N ILE A 33 -6.62 -7.94 -2.43
CA ILE A 33 -7.98 -8.15 -1.88
C ILE A 33 -8.25 -7.45 -0.53
N ASP A 34 -7.23 -6.89 0.12
CA ASP A 34 -7.37 -6.19 1.40
C ASP A 34 -7.99 -4.78 1.25
N THR A 35 -8.26 -4.14 2.39
CA THR A 35 -8.88 -2.80 2.45
C THR A 35 -8.00 -1.74 1.80
N GLU A 36 -6.70 -1.72 2.12
CA GLU A 36 -5.77 -0.71 1.61
C GLU A 36 -5.61 -0.85 0.09
N GLY A 37 -5.53 -2.08 -0.43
CA GLY A 37 -5.54 -2.36 -1.85
C GLY A 37 -6.77 -1.79 -2.55
N SER A 38 -7.96 -1.86 -1.94
CA SER A 38 -9.16 -1.23 -2.51
C SER A 38 -9.09 0.30 -2.50
N VAL A 39 -8.59 0.91 -1.42
CA VAL A 39 -8.42 2.37 -1.30
C VAL A 39 -7.40 2.89 -2.32
N LEU A 40 -6.19 2.33 -2.32
CA LEU A 40 -5.10 2.71 -3.22
C LEU A 40 -5.47 2.45 -4.69
N GLY A 41 -6.17 1.35 -4.95
CA GLY A 41 -6.66 1.03 -6.29
C GLY A 41 -7.64 2.07 -6.82
N GLU A 42 -8.60 2.51 -6.01
CA GLU A 42 -9.55 3.57 -6.39
C GLU A 42 -8.86 4.92 -6.53
N LEU A 43 -7.88 5.25 -5.68
CA LEU A 43 -7.05 6.44 -5.84
C LEU A 43 -6.36 6.46 -7.21
N ILE A 44 -5.79 5.33 -7.62
CA ILE A 44 -5.17 5.19 -8.94
C ILE A 44 -6.19 5.39 -10.05
N ILE A 45 -7.30 4.62 -10.04
CA ILE A 45 -8.33 4.69 -11.08
C ILE A 45 -8.82 6.11 -11.26
N GLN A 46 -9.24 6.76 -10.18
CA GLN A 46 -9.83 8.10 -10.24
C GLN A 46 -8.82 9.17 -10.64
N THR A 47 -7.55 9.01 -10.28
CA THR A 47 -6.49 9.90 -10.75
C THR A 47 -6.30 9.79 -12.27
N LEU A 48 -6.26 8.56 -12.80
CA LEU A 48 -6.14 8.34 -14.24
C LEU A 48 -7.36 8.88 -15.01
N GLU A 49 -8.57 8.64 -14.50
CA GLU A 49 -9.81 9.13 -15.12
C GLU A 49 -9.89 10.67 -15.13
N ARG A 50 -9.35 11.35 -14.11
CA ARG A 50 -9.25 12.83 -14.06
C ARG A 50 -8.30 13.39 -15.12
N GLU A 51 -7.27 12.64 -15.48
CA GLU A 51 -6.36 12.95 -16.60
C GLU A 51 -6.93 12.53 -17.98
N GLY A 52 -8.14 11.99 -18.01
CA GLY A 52 -8.79 11.52 -19.24
C GLY A 52 -8.23 10.21 -19.78
N ILE A 53 -7.48 9.46 -18.97
CA ILE A 53 -6.96 8.13 -19.31
C ILE A 53 -8.06 7.10 -19.03
N PRO A 54 -8.50 6.31 -20.02
CA PRO A 54 -9.54 5.30 -19.81
C PRO A 54 -9.01 4.14 -18.96
N THR A 55 -9.82 3.64 -18.03
CA THR A 55 -9.46 2.55 -17.13
C THR A 55 -10.45 1.38 -17.15
N GLU A 56 -9.95 0.16 -16.94
CA GLU A 56 -10.75 -1.02 -16.59
C GLU A 56 -10.50 -1.38 -15.12
N ASN A 57 -11.56 -1.39 -14.32
CA ASN A 57 -11.47 -1.72 -12.89
C ASN A 57 -11.41 -3.26 -12.68
N ARG A 58 -10.29 -3.73 -12.13
CA ARG A 58 -10.07 -5.10 -11.62
C ARG A 58 -9.53 -5.10 -10.19
N LEU A 59 -10.01 -4.16 -9.37
CA LEU A 59 -9.58 -4.05 -7.98
C LEU A 59 -9.89 -5.33 -7.18
N GLN A 60 -9.12 -5.56 -6.12
CA GLN A 60 -9.26 -6.69 -5.22
C GLN A 60 -9.19 -8.06 -5.92
N LEU A 61 -8.33 -8.18 -6.93
CA LEU A 61 -8.19 -9.37 -7.78
C LEU A 61 -7.78 -10.62 -7.00
N GLY A 62 -6.97 -10.47 -5.95
CA GLY A 62 -6.56 -11.59 -5.11
C GLY A 62 -5.41 -11.25 -4.16
N ALA A 63 -4.75 -12.30 -3.69
CA ALA A 63 -3.54 -12.17 -2.88
C ALA A 63 -2.33 -11.73 -3.76
N THR A 64 -1.24 -11.32 -3.12
CA THR A 64 -0.01 -10.84 -3.79
C THR A 64 0.43 -11.73 -4.96
N SER A 65 0.49 -13.05 -4.80
CA SER A 65 0.93 -13.96 -5.86
C SER A 65 0.02 -13.98 -7.10
N VAL A 66 -1.28 -13.76 -6.90
CA VAL A 66 -2.27 -13.68 -8.00
C VAL A 66 -2.06 -12.40 -8.78
N VAL A 67 -1.99 -11.25 -8.09
CA VAL A 67 -1.81 -9.94 -8.72
C VAL A 67 -0.45 -9.85 -9.42
N ARG A 68 0.60 -10.38 -8.77
CA ARG A 68 1.96 -10.44 -9.33
C ARG A 68 2.02 -11.27 -10.62
N SER A 69 1.40 -12.45 -10.62
CA SER A 69 1.34 -13.28 -11.84
C SER A 69 0.57 -12.57 -12.96
N ALA A 70 -0.51 -11.85 -12.62
CA ALA A 70 -1.33 -11.14 -13.59
C ALA A 70 -0.57 -9.98 -14.26
N ILE A 71 0.20 -9.17 -13.53
CA ILE A 71 0.96 -8.07 -14.14
C ILE A 71 2.10 -8.59 -15.02
N GLU A 72 2.80 -9.64 -14.59
CA GLU A 72 3.88 -10.27 -15.36
C GLU A 72 3.35 -10.94 -16.64
N ALA A 73 2.12 -11.45 -16.61
CA ALA A 73 1.44 -12.01 -17.77
C ALA A 73 0.79 -10.94 -18.68
N GLY A 74 0.75 -9.67 -18.26
CA GLY A 74 0.06 -8.59 -18.96
C GLY A 74 -1.46 -8.67 -18.93
N GLU A 75 -2.04 -9.38 -17.95
CA GLU A 75 -3.49 -9.45 -17.72
C GLU A 75 -4.04 -8.24 -16.95
N ILE A 76 -3.14 -7.51 -16.27
CA ILE A 76 -3.36 -6.20 -15.66
C ILE A 76 -2.18 -5.29 -16.01
N ASP A 77 -2.36 -3.99 -15.84
CA ASP A 77 -1.40 -2.98 -16.30
C ASP A 77 -0.77 -2.18 -15.17
N LEU A 78 -1.51 -1.96 -14.10
CA LEU A 78 -1.13 -1.08 -13.01
C LEU A 78 -1.80 -1.54 -11.70
N TYR A 79 -1.04 -1.57 -10.61
CA TYR A 79 -1.59 -1.80 -9.26
C TYR A 79 -0.65 -1.26 -8.18
N PRO A 80 -1.13 -1.03 -6.94
CA PRO A 80 -0.26 -0.67 -5.82
C PRO A 80 0.45 -1.92 -5.25
N GLU A 81 1.78 -1.88 -5.21
CA GLU A 81 2.64 -2.91 -4.63
C GLU A 81 3.53 -2.32 -3.53
N TYR A 82 4.09 -3.17 -2.66
CA TYR A 82 4.86 -2.76 -1.50
C TYR A 82 6.33 -3.12 -1.69
N THR A 83 7.21 -2.16 -1.44
CA THR A 83 8.66 -2.27 -1.70
C THR A 83 9.30 -3.54 -1.10
N GLY A 84 9.02 -3.82 0.17
CA GLY A 84 9.54 -5.01 0.87
C GLY A 84 9.14 -6.36 0.27
N ASN A 85 8.07 -6.44 -0.54
CA ASN A 85 7.71 -7.71 -1.21
C ASN A 85 8.74 -8.14 -2.26
N GLY A 86 9.61 -7.22 -2.71
CA GLY A 86 10.76 -7.55 -3.54
C GLY A 86 11.67 -8.62 -2.92
N ALA A 87 11.71 -8.71 -1.59
CA ALA A 87 12.43 -9.75 -0.87
C ALA A 87 12.00 -11.16 -1.29
N PHE A 88 10.70 -11.36 -1.52
CA PHE A 88 10.13 -12.64 -1.92
C PHE A 88 10.14 -12.84 -3.43
N PHE A 89 9.89 -11.77 -4.20
CA PHE A 89 9.88 -11.84 -5.67
C PHE A 89 11.25 -12.24 -6.24
N PHE A 90 12.33 -11.84 -5.56
CA PHE A 90 13.70 -11.99 -6.05
C PHE A 90 14.58 -12.90 -5.18
N ASP A 91 13.98 -13.68 -4.26
CA ASP A 91 14.69 -14.63 -3.38
C ASP A 91 15.82 -13.96 -2.56
N MET A 92 15.48 -12.84 -1.92
CA MET A 92 16.38 -11.96 -1.16
C MET A 92 15.89 -11.72 0.28
N THR A 93 15.20 -12.68 0.88
CA THR A 93 14.58 -12.54 2.20
C THR A 93 15.56 -12.18 3.32
N ASP A 94 16.82 -12.61 3.20
CA ASP A 94 17.85 -12.35 4.21
C ASP A 94 18.62 -11.04 3.98
N SER A 95 18.26 -10.26 2.94
CA SER A 95 18.99 -9.05 2.59
C SER A 95 18.57 -7.88 3.49
N PRO A 96 19.51 -7.17 4.14
CA PRO A 96 19.19 -6.00 4.96
C PRO A 96 18.73 -4.79 4.12
N VAL A 97 18.80 -4.89 2.79
CA VAL A 97 18.34 -3.84 1.86
C VAL A 97 16.87 -3.50 2.07
N TRP A 98 16.08 -4.45 2.57
CA TRP A 98 14.64 -4.28 2.79
C TRP A 98 14.32 -3.50 4.07
N ASN A 99 15.28 -3.25 4.96
CA ASN A 99 15.09 -2.55 6.22
C ASN A 99 15.36 -1.03 6.14
N ASP A 100 15.67 -0.54 4.94
CA ASP A 100 15.90 0.87 4.64
C ASP A 100 15.02 1.28 3.46
N ALA A 101 14.26 2.36 3.61
CA ALA A 101 13.20 2.71 2.67
C ALA A 101 13.74 3.00 1.25
N ASP A 102 14.79 3.81 1.16
CA ASP A 102 15.40 4.20 -0.11
C ASP A 102 16.06 2.99 -0.78
N GLN A 103 16.78 2.18 -0.01
CA GLN A 103 17.42 0.97 -0.51
C GLN A 103 16.42 -0.07 -0.98
N ALA A 104 15.33 -0.29 -0.23
CA ALA A 104 14.27 -1.24 -0.59
C ALA A 104 13.59 -0.84 -1.90
N PHE A 105 13.23 0.45 -2.03
CA PHE A 105 12.63 1.00 -3.25
C PHE A 105 13.56 0.85 -4.46
N GLU A 106 14.82 1.27 -4.32
CA GLU A 106 15.78 1.17 -5.42
C GLU A 106 16.05 -0.29 -5.82
N ALA A 107 16.19 -1.18 -4.84
CA ALA A 107 16.46 -2.59 -5.10
C ALA A 107 15.32 -3.30 -5.83
N VAL A 108 14.06 -3.01 -5.48
CA VAL A 108 12.89 -3.58 -6.16
C VAL A 108 12.72 -2.97 -7.55
N ARG A 109 12.88 -1.65 -7.68
CA ARG A 109 12.78 -0.91 -8.95
C ARG A 109 13.76 -1.43 -10.00
N GLU A 110 15.04 -1.56 -9.64
CA GLU A 110 16.09 -2.04 -10.55
C GLU A 110 15.85 -3.47 -11.06
N ARG A 111 15.28 -4.33 -10.21
CA ARG A 111 15.02 -5.73 -10.55
C ARG A 111 13.79 -5.86 -11.43
N ASP A 112 12.72 -5.14 -11.09
CA ASP A 112 11.48 -5.19 -11.87
C ASP A 112 11.56 -4.51 -13.23
N ALA A 113 12.49 -3.56 -13.40
CA ALA A 113 12.82 -3.03 -14.71
C ALA A 113 13.21 -4.13 -15.71
N GLN A 114 13.81 -5.25 -15.24
CA GLN A 114 14.16 -6.39 -16.10
C GLN A 114 12.94 -7.18 -16.58
N ASN A 115 11.80 -7.01 -15.91
CA ASN A 115 10.51 -7.61 -16.26
C ASN A 115 9.62 -6.64 -17.07
N GLY A 116 10.14 -5.47 -17.46
CA GLY A 116 9.34 -4.42 -18.12
C GLY A 116 8.31 -3.79 -17.19
N LEU A 117 8.61 -3.77 -15.88
CA LEU A 117 7.78 -3.15 -14.85
C LEU A 117 8.50 -1.94 -14.26
N VAL A 118 7.76 -0.85 -14.08
CA VAL A 118 8.25 0.43 -13.58
C VAL A 118 7.58 0.73 -12.25
N TRP A 119 8.40 0.90 -11.22
CA TRP A 119 7.97 1.39 -9.92
C TRP A 119 7.96 2.91 -9.93
N LEU A 120 6.79 3.51 -9.69
CA LEU A 120 6.66 4.96 -9.47
C LEU A 120 7.02 5.32 -8.03
N ARG A 121 7.13 6.61 -7.71
CA ARG A 121 7.45 7.06 -6.35
C ARG A 121 6.53 6.43 -5.29
N PRO A 122 7.11 5.87 -4.21
CA PRO A 122 6.33 5.29 -3.12
C PRO A 122 5.70 6.38 -2.24
N ALA A 123 4.64 5.99 -1.55
CA ALA A 123 4.15 6.70 -0.39
C ALA A 123 5.16 6.64 0.77
N SER A 124 5.08 7.58 1.71
CA SER A 124 5.98 7.58 2.88
C SER A 124 5.55 6.59 3.97
N ALA A 125 4.28 6.18 3.97
CA ALA A 125 3.72 5.22 4.93
C ALA A 125 4.41 3.85 4.87
N ASN A 126 4.83 3.33 6.02
CA ASN A 126 5.39 1.98 6.14
C ASN A 126 4.34 1.00 6.71
N ASN A 127 3.75 0.17 5.84
CA ASN A 127 2.72 -0.80 6.22
C ASN A 127 3.35 -2.14 6.71
N THR A 128 4.24 -2.05 7.70
CA THR A 128 4.93 -3.22 8.27
C THR A 128 4.34 -3.65 9.61
N TRP A 129 4.77 -4.81 10.11
CA TRP A 129 4.45 -5.27 11.46
C TRP A 129 4.91 -4.27 12.52
N ALA A 130 4.03 -3.96 13.47
CA ALA A 130 4.29 -2.93 14.46
C ALA A 130 3.72 -3.27 15.84
N ILE A 131 4.23 -2.56 16.83
CA ILE A 131 3.65 -2.49 18.17
C ILE A 131 2.92 -1.15 18.27
N SER A 132 1.62 -1.20 18.57
CA SER A 132 0.85 -0.03 18.92
C SER A 132 0.50 -0.02 20.40
N VAL A 133 0.35 1.17 20.97
CA VAL A 133 -0.09 1.39 22.34
C VAL A 133 -1.37 2.21 22.34
N ARG A 134 -2.13 2.18 23.43
CA ARG A 134 -3.25 3.12 23.58
C ARG A 134 -2.74 4.56 23.58
N GLY A 135 -3.51 5.44 22.95
CA GLY A 135 -3.19 6.86 22.82
C GLY A 135 -3.07 7.55 24.17
N ASP A 136 -3.89 7.19 25.17
CA ASP A 136 -3.74 7.73 26.52
C ASP A 136 -2.42 7.30 27.20
N LEU A 137 -2.00 6.04 27.02
CA LEU A 137 -0.69 5.57 27.50
C LEU A 137 0.46 6.31 26.79
N ALA A 138 0.35 6.50 25.47
CA ALA A 138 1.33 7.22 24.68
C ALA A 138 1.45 8.68 25.11
N GLU A 139 0.33 9.39 25.27
CA GLU A 139 0.30 10.79 25.67
C GLU A 139 0.81 10.99 27.11
N GLU A 140 0.42 10.13 28.05
CA GLU A 140 0.81 10.26 29.45
C GLU A 140 2.32 10.00 29.66
N ASN A 141 2.93 9.13 28.84
CA ASN A 141 4.32 8.69 29.01
C ASN A 141 5.24 9.13 27.85
N ASP A 142 4.77 9.99 26.95
CA ASP A 142 5.48 10.48 25.75
C ASP A 142 6.03 9.35 24.85
N LEU A 143 5.27 8.27 24.67
CA LEU A 143 5.68 7.12 23.85
C LEU A 143 5.45 7.38 22.37
N LYS A 144 6.53 7.51 21.60
CA LYS A 144 6.47 7.68 20.13
C LYS A 144 7.24 6.61 19.38
N THR A 145 8.28 6.07 20.01
CA THR A 145 9.22 5.11 19.43
C THR A 145 9.29 3.83 20.26
N LEU A 146 9.84 2.78 19.66
CA LEU A 146 10.16 1.55 20.39
C LEU A 146 11.31 1.73 21.40
N ASP A 147 12.18 2.73 21.22
CA ASP A 147 13.16 3.11 22.26
C ASP A 147 12.46 3.72 23.49
N ASP A 148 11.45 4.57 23.30
CA ASP A 148 10.64 5.13 24.40
C ASP A 148 9.92 4.01 25.17
N LEU A 149 9.38 3.02 24.45
CA LEU A 149 8.78 1.84 25.07
C LEU A 149 9.80 1.05 25.90
N ALA A 150 11.01 0.85 25.39
CA ALA A 150 12.06 0.15 26.13
C ALA A 150 12.42 0.88 27.43
N GLU A 151 12.56 2.21 27.38
CA GLU A 151 12.81 3.04 28.56
C GLU A 151 11.63 2.99 29.56
N TYR A 152 10.38 3.06 29.08
CA TYR A 152 9.19 2.93 29.91
C TYR A 152 9.14 1.58 30.65
N LEU A 153 9.48 0.48 29.96
CA LEU A 153 9.53 -0.86 30.55
C LEU A 153 10.67 -0.99 31.57
N GLU A 154 11.85 -0.44 31.29
CA GLU A 154 13.00 -0.44 32.22
C GLU A 154 12.65 0.29 33.54
N GLN A 155 11.83 1.35 33.46
CA GLN A 155 11.34 2.11 34.63
C GLN A 155 10.22 1.39 35.39
N GLY A 156 9.78 0.20 34.94
CA GLY A 156 8.73 -0.59 35.58
C GLY A 156 7.31 -0.17 35.18
N GLY A 157 7.15 0.43 34.00
CA GLY A 157 5.86 0.78 33.43
C GLY A 157 4.92 -0.42 33.28
N GLU A 158 3.63 -0.23 33.58
CA GLU A 158 2.63 -1.27 33.38
C GLU A 158 2.38 -1.47 31.88
N PHE A 159 2.62 -2.69 31.40
CA PHE A 159 2.51 -3.01 29.98
C PHE A 159 1.99 -4.41 29.79
N LYS A 160 0.99 -4.56 28.92
CA LYS A 160 0.48 -5.84 28.48
C LYS A 160 0.08 -5.80 27.02
N PHE A 161 0.71 -6.67 26.24
CA PHE A 161 0.68 -6.68 24.79
C PHE A 161 -0.17 -7.84 24.26
N ALA A 162 -1.18 -7.52 23.46
CA ALA A 162 -1.97 -8.50 22.72
C ALA A 162 -1.34 -8.77 21.35
N ALA A 163 -1.02 -10.02 21.07
CA ALA A 163 -0.38 -10.43 19.82
C ALA A 163 -0.83 -11.82 19.37
N SER A 164 -0.58 -12.16 18.11
CA SER A 164 -0.76 -13.53 17.64
C SER A 164 0.35 -14.44 18.17
N ALA A 165 0.11 -15.76 18.20
CA ALA A 165 1.17 -16.72 18.53
C ALA A 165 2.39 -16.59 17.60
N GLU A 166 2.16 -16.40 16.30
CA GLU A 166 3.23 -16.21 15.31
C GLU A 166 4.11 -14.99 15.63
N PHE A 167 3.51 -13.86 16.00
CA PHE A 167 4.26 -12.66 16.33
C PHE A 167 5.08 -12.81 17.61
N VAL A 168 4.60 -13.59 18.58
CA VAL A 168 5.31 -13.85 19.84
C VAL A 168 6.45 -14.85 19.64
N GLU A 169 6.26 -15.88 18.82
CA GLU A 169 7.18 -17.01 18.70
C GLU A 169 8.20 -16.89 17.56
N SER A 170 7.89 -16.16 16.49
CA SER A 170 8.77 -16.02 15.32
C SER A 170 9.99 -15.17 15.65
N GLU A 171 11.20 -15.68 15.35
CA GLU A 171 12.46 -14.95 15.58
C GLU A 171 12.52 -13.58 14.88
N GLN A 172 11.71 -13.37 13.84
CA GLN A 172 11.65 -12.15 13.04
C GLN A 172 10.62 -11.12 13.55
N ALA A 173 9.88 -11.42 14.63
CA ALA A 173 8.81 -10.58 15.15
C ALA A 173 9.14 -10.03 16.55
N LEU A 174 8.35 -10.35 17.59
CA LEU A 174 8.59 -9.85 18.96
C LEU A 174 10.01 -10.14 19.48
N PRO A 175 10.59 -11.35 19.31
CA PRO A 175 11.99 -11.59 19.66
C PRO A 175 12.98 -10.63 19.00
N ALA A 176 12.79 -10.27 17.72
CA ALA A 176 13.66 -9.32 17.03
C ALA A 176 13.54 -7.91 17.64
N PHE A 177 12.32 -7.45 17.94
CA PHE A 177 12.10 -6.18 18.63
C PHE A 177 12.75 -6.16 20.03
N GLN A 178 12.50 -7.20 20.83
CA GLN A 178 13.08 -7.35 22.16
C GLN A 178 14.62 -7.28 22.13
N ASN A 179 15.25 -7.99 21.19
CA ASN A 179 16.70 -7.99 21.02
C ASN A 179 17.26 -6.63 20.57
N ALA A 180 16.60 -5.96 19.62
CA ALA A 180 17.07 -4.68 19.08
C ALA A 180 16.90 -3.52 20.06
N TYR A 181 15.79 -3.51 20.80
CA TYR A 181 15.42 -2.43 21.72
C TYR A 181 15.83 -2.69 23.17
N GLY A 182 16.19 -3.92 23.52
CA GLY A 182 16.73 -4.25 24.85
C GLY A 182 15.67 -4.39 25.93
N PHE A 183 14.46 -4.86 25.58
CA PHE A 183 13.40 -5.19 26.53
C PHE A 183 12.99 -6.66 26.40
N GLU A 184 12.34 -7.20 27.43
CA GLU A 184 11.77 -8.55 27.40
C GLU A 184 10.40 -8.52 28.09
N LEU A 185 9.39 -9.11 27.45
CA LEU A 185 8.04 -9.24 28.00
C LEU A 185 7.88 -10.61 28.64
N SER A 186 7.45 -10.64 29.90
CA SER A 186 7.10 -11.89 30.58
C SER A 186 5.72 -12.42 30.16
N ASP A 187 5.42 -13.68 30.49
CA ASP A 187 4.14 -14.33 30.17
C ASP A 187 2.91 -13.54 30.67
N ASP A 188 3.02 -12.85 31.81
CA ASP A 188 1.93 -12.04 32.37
C ASP A 188 1.70 -10.71 31.64
N GLN A 189 2.73 -10.22 30.93
CA GLN A 189 2.70 -9.06 30.03
C GLN A 189 2.23 -9.42 28.61
N LEU A 190 1.87 -10.69 28.35
CA LEU A 190 1.40 -11.14 27.05
C LEU A 190 -0.07 -11.60 27.12
N LEU A 191 -0.83 -11.24 26.09
CA LEU A 191 -2.10 -11.88 25.75
C LEU A 191 -1.98 -12.47 24.34
N VAL A 192 -1.70 -13.77 24.28
CA VAL A 192 -1.53 -14.48 23.01
C VAL A 192 -2.88 -14.91 22.44
N LEU A 193 -3.21 -14.43 21.24
CA LEU A 193 -4.41 -14.78 20.50
C LEU A 193 -4.08 -15.82 19.42
N SER A 194 -4.98 -16.77 19.21
CA SER A 194 -4.77 -17.91 18.30
C SER A 194 -4.88 -17.57 16.80
N GLY A 195 -5.18 -16.32 16.43
CA GLY A 195 -5.26 -15.88 15.04
C GLY A 195 -4.42 -14.64 14.76
N GLY A 196 -3.89 -14.52 13.54
CA GLY A 196 -3.07 -13.38 13.08
C GLY A 196 -3.85 -12.11 12.72
N ASN A 197 -5.13 -12.01 13.08
CA ASN A 197 -5.96 -10.86 12.75
C ASN A 197 -5.70 -9.71 13.75
N THR A 198 -5.09 -8.63 13.27
CA THR A 198 -4.77 -7.42 14.05
C THR A 198 -6.02 -6.71 14.60
N ALA A 199 -7.19 -6.89 14.00
CA ALA A 199 -8.44 -6.35 14.55
C ALA A 199 -8.76 -6.92 15.94
N ALA A 200 -8.34 -8.16 16.24
CA ALA A 200 -8.58 -8.78 17.54
C ALA A 200 -7.63 -8.23 18.62
N THR A 201 -6.34 -8.06 18.28
CA THR A 201 -5.33 -7.50 19.18
C THR A 201 -5.63 -6.04 19.49
N MET A 202 -5.97 -5.23 18.47
CA MET A 202 -6.37 -3.83 18.65
C MET A 202 -7.60 -3.69 19.56
N ARG A 203 -8.64 -4.50 19.35
CA ARG A 203 -9.84 -4.49 20.22
C ARG A 203 -9.50 -4.88 21.64
N ALA A 204 -8.62 -5.87 21.84
CA ALA A 204 -8.19 -6.27 23.18
C ALA A 204 -7.51 -5.12 23.93
N ALA A 205 -6.64 -4.35 23.26
CA ALA A 205 -5.99 -3.18 23.84
C ALA A 205 -6.99 -2.05 24.12
N ALA A 206 -7.80 -1.67 23.13
CA ALA A 206 -8.75 -0.57 23.28
C ALA A 206 -9.81 -0.83 24.36
N GLN A 207 -10.23 -2.09 24.53
CA GLN A 207 -11.18 -2.50 25.57
C GLN A 207 -10.52 -2.90 26.89
N GLN A 208 -9.19 -2.81 26.97
CA GLN A 208 -8.40 -3.23 28.14
C GLN A 208 -8.69 -4.67 28.59
N THR A 209 -8.92 -5.56 27.63
CA THR A 209 -9.27 -6.96 27.92
C THR A 209 -8.11 -7.61 28.67
N SER A 210 -8.38 -8.15 29.87
CA SER A 210 -7.35 -8.75 30.73
C SER A 210 -6.17 -7.82 31.07
N GLY A 211 -6.39 -6.49 31.06
CA GLY A 211 -5.38 -5.47 31.36
C GLY A 211 -4.48 -5.08 30.18
N VAL A 212 -4.78 -5.52 28.95
CA VAL A 212 -4.00 -5.16 27.75
C VAL A 212 -4.04 -3.65 27.52
N ASN A 213 -2.89 -3.07 27.16
CA ASN A 213 -2.76 -1.67 26.78
C ASN A 213 -1.91 -1.44 25.51
N ALA A 214 -1.47 -2.53 24.87
CA ALA A 214 -0.75 -2.51 23.60
C ALA A 214 -1.18 -3.66 22.68
N ALA A 215 -1.02 -3.49 21.36
CA ALA A 215 -1.50 -4.42 20.35
C ALA A 215 -0.50 -4.59 19.19
N MET A 216 -0.35 -5.83 18.73
CA MET A 216 0.25 -6.15 17.43
C MET A 216 -0.64 -5.57 16.33
N THR A 217 -0.06 -4.79 15.42
CA THR A 217 -0.75 -4.15 14.31
C THR A 217 0.09 -4.16 13.05
N TYR A 218 -0.51 -3.82 11.92
CA TYR A 218 0.21 -3.24 10.80
C TYR A 218 0.23 -1.72 10.91
N GLY A 219 1.25 -1.08 10.32
CA GLY A 219 1.46 0.37 10.43
C GLY A 219 0.26 1.21 9.95
N THR A 220 -0.49 0.74 8.95
CA THR A 220 -1.63 1.48 8.37
C THR A 220 -3.00 0.85 8.69
N ASP A 221 -3.07 -0.04 9.69
CA ASP A 221 -4.32 -0.70 10.08
C ASP A 221 -5.45 0.33 10.34
N GLY A 222 -6.56 0.22 9.60
CA GLY A 222 -7.68 1.16 9.71
C GLY A 222 -8.39 1.17 11.08
N GLY A 223 -8.08 0.20 11.95
CA GLY A 223 -8.59 0.19 13.32
C GLY A 223 -7.89 1.17 14.26
N LEU A 224 -6.67 1.62 13.93
CA LEU A 224 -5.78 2.37 14.84
C LEU A 224 -6.42 3.68 15.32
N ASN A 225 -6.76 4.58 14.40
CA ASN A 225 -7.35 5.88 14.71
C ASN A 225 -8.71 5.75 15.43
N ALA A 226 -9.57 4.86 14.95
CA ALA A 226 -10.90 4.66 15.54
C ALA A 226 -10.86 4.08 16.96
N LEU A 227 -9.81 3.34 17.29
CA LEU A 227 -9.59 2.73 18.61
C LEU A 227 -8.63 3.53 19.49
N ASN A 228 -8.20 4.72 19.03
CA ASN A 228 -7.20 5.54 19.70
C ASN A 228 -5.93 4.74 20.06
N LEU A 229 -5.35 4.07 19.08
CA LEU A 229 -4.08 3.36 19.18
C LEU A 229 -3.02 4.08 18.35
N VAL A 230 -1.84 4.23 18.92
CA VAL A 230 -0.69 4.90 18.31
C VAL A 230 0.37 3.85 18.01
N VAL A 231 0.81 3.78 16.76
CA VAL A 231 1.93 2.92 16.35
C VAL A 231 3.23 3.55 16.80
N LEU A 232 4.09 2.76 17.45
CA LEU A 232 5.42 3.18 17.85
C LEU A 232 6.40 3.04 16.68
N GLU A 233 7.20 4.08 16.44
CA GLU A 233 8.21 4.09 15.38
C GLU A 233 9.33 3.07 15.63
N ASP A 234 9.66 2.30 14.59
CA ASP A 234 10.78 1.36 14.56
C ASP A 234 12.08 2.05 14.11
N THR A 235 12.67 2.84 15.01
CA THR A 235 13.90 3.63 14.81
C THR A 235 15.15 2.81 14.44
N LYS A 236 15.16 1.51 14.73
CA LYS A 236 16.25 0.57 14.43
C LYS A 236 16.01 -0.26 13.17
N GLY A 237 14.87 -0.07 12.49
CA GLY A 237 14.53 -0.79 11.26
C GLY A 237 14.56 -2.30 11.44
N VAL A 238 13.97 -2.81 12.53
CA VAL A 238 13.87 -4.25 12.79
C VAL A 238 13.06 -4.94 11.70
N GLN A 239 11.95 -4.34 11.31
CA GLN A 239 11.09 -4.88 10.27
C GLN A 239 11.47 -4.36 8.88
N PRO A 240 11.27 -5.18 7.83
CA PRO A 240 11.33 -4.70 6.46
C PRO A 240 10.33 -3.56 6.21
N ILE A 241 10.68 -2.66 5.29
CA ILE A 241 9.88 -1.53 4.86
C ILE A 241 8.90 -1.98 3.77
N TYR A 242 7.62 -1.68 3.99
CA TYR A 242 6.54 -1.94 3.04
C TYR A 242 5.85 -0.62 2.68
N GLN A 243 6.53 0.20 1.88
CA GLN A 243 5.92 1.41 1.34
C GLN A 243 5.10 1.07 0.09
N PRO A 244 3.82 1.45 0.04
CA PRO A 244 3.02 1.23 -1.16
C PRO A 244 3.44 2.18 -2.27
N ALA A 245 3.59 1.65 -3.48
CA ALA A 245 3.95 2.38 -4.69
C ALA A 245 3.13 1.86 -5.88
N PRO A 246 2.77 2.72 -6.85
CA PRO A 246 2.23 2.23 -8.11
C PRO A 246 3.29 1.45 -8.88
N LEU A 247 2.96 0.22 -9.28
CA LEU A 247 3.76 -0.62 -10.17
C LEU A 247 3.04 -0.74 -11.51
N VAL A 248 3.64 -0.19 -12.56
CA VAL A 248 3.05 -0.08 -13.91
C VAL A 248 3.88 -0.83 -14.94
N ARG A 249 3.24 -1.41 -15.95
CA ARG A 249 3.96 -1.96 -17.12
C ARG A 249 4.60 -0.82 -17.93
N GLU A 250 5.86 -0.98 -18.31
CA GLU A 250 6.62 0.02 -19.09
C GLU A 250 5.88 0.44 -20.37
N SER A 251 5.31 -0.53 -21.10
CA SER A 251 4.54 -0.26 -22.33
C SER A 251 3.31 0.63 -22.13
N VAL A 252 2.72 0.61 -20.94
CA VAL A 252 1.55 1.43 -20.58
C VAL A 252 2.01 2.85 -20.28
N LEU A 253 3.14 3.00 -19.59
CA LEU A 253 3.74 4.29 -19.29
C LEU A 253 4.24 5.00 -20.57
N ASP A 254 4.78 4.24 -21.54
CA ASP A 254 5.15 4.77 -22.87
C ASP A 254 3.94 5.36 -23.62
N THR A 255 2.76 4.76 -23.44
CA THR A 255 1.51 5.21 -24.07
C THR A 255 0.90 6.40 -23.33
N TYR A 256 0.93 6.35 -22.00
CA TYR A 256 0.35 7.35 -21.11
C TYR A 256 1.40 7.90 -20.12
N PRO A 257 2.36 8.73 -20.57
CA PRO A 257 3.44 9.22 -19.71
C PRO A 257 2.96 10.12 -18.56
N ALA A 258 1.74 10.68 -18.66
CA ALA A 258 1.13 11.48 -17.59
C ALA A 258 0.81 10.66 -16.32
N ILE A 259 0.80 9.32 -16.40
CA ILE A 259 0.59 8.43 -15.25
C ILE A 259 1.64 8.69 -14.16
N GLU A 260 2.92 8.88 -14.54
CA GLU A 260 4.02 9.07 -13.59
C GLU A 260 3.78 10.30 -12.71
N GLU A 261 3.74 11.50 -13.31
CA GLU A 261 3.58 12.75 -12.57
C GLU A 261 2.31 12.78 -11.73
N SER A 262 1.18 12.28 -12.28
CA SER A 262 -0.12 12.34 -11.61
C SER A 262 -0.21 11.42 -10.40
N LEU A 263 0.30 10.18 -10.51
CA LEU A 263 0.28 9.25 -9.40
C LEU A 263 1.35 9.57 -8.36
N GLU A 264 2.53 10.05 -8.75
CA GLU A 264 3.54 10.51 -7.80
C GLU A 264 3.01 11.65 -6.93
N ALA A 265 2.33 12.63 -7.52
CA ALA A 265 1.73 13.74 -6.77
C ALA A 265 0.70 13.28 -5.72
N VAL A 266 -0.07 12.23 -6.02
CA VAL A 266 -1.03 11.65 -5.06
C VAL A 266 -0.30 10.84 -3.98
N PHE A 267 0.62 9.94 -4.37
CA PHE A 267 1.27 9.03 -3.43
C PHE A 267 2.20 9.76 -2.44
N GLU A 268 2.78 10.90 -2.82
CA GLU A 268 3.55 11.76 -1.89
C GLU A 268 2.74 12.25 -0.69
N THR A 269 1.41 12.37 -0.84
CA THR A 269 0.52 12.83 0.23
C THR A 269 0.11 11.72 1.20
N LEU A 270 0.41 10.47 0.88
CA LEU A 270 -0.02 9.29 1.63
C LEU A 270 0.98 8.94 2.74
N ASP A 271 0.98 9.74 3.80
CA ASP A 271 1.67 9.38 5.04
C ASP A 271 0.92 8.32 5.85
N LEU A 272 1.56 7.84 6.93
CA LEU A 272 1.05 6.75 7.77
C LEU A 272 -0.36 7.07 8.32
N GLU A 273 -0.53 8.26 8.91
CA GLU A 273 -1.79 8.68 9.52
C GLU A 273 -2.89 8.89 8.48
N THR A 274 -2.53 9.41 7.31
CA THR A 274 -3.44 9.58 6.19
C THR A 274 -3.97 8.23 5.72
N LEU A 275 -3.10 7.25 5.47
CA LEU A 275 -3.55 5.89 5.09
C LEU A 275 -4.37 5.22 6.19
N GLN A 276 -3.99 5.39 7.47
CA GLN A 276 -4.82 4.89 8.58
C GLN A 276 -6.22 5.48 8.56
N ARG A 277 -6.38 6.79 8.30
CA ARG A 277 -7.69 7.46 8.18
C ARG A 277 -8.49 6.90 7.01
N LEU A 278 -7.90 6.82 5.82
CA LEU A 278 -8.59 6.30 4.64
C LEU A 278 -8.99 4.83 4.81
N ASN A 279 -8.12 4.01 5.39
CA ASN A 279 -8.41 2.62 5.71
C ASN A 279 -9.51 2.49 6.78
N ALA A 280 -9.54 3.40 7.77
CA ALA A 280 -10.58 3.44 8.80
C ALA A 280 -11.95 3.75 8.20
N ASP A 281 -12.01 4.67 7.25
CA ASP A 281 -13.26 5.05 6.60
C ASP A 281 -13.95 3.87 5.91
N VAL A 282 -13.16 2.96 5.33
CA VAL A 282 -13.69 1.72 4.76
C VAL A 282 -13.92 0.66 5.84
N ALA A 283 -12.89 0.29 6.59
CA ALA A 283 -12.92 -0.89 7.48
C ALA A 283 -13.79 -0.70 8.73
N VAL A 284 -13.97 0.54 9.18
CA VAL A 284 -14.67 0.88 10.43
C VAL A 284 -15.94 1.68 10.15
N ASN A 285 -15.84 2.75 9.34
CA ASN A 285 -16.99 3.63 9.08
C ASN A 285 -17.91 3.09 7.97
N GLY A 286 -17.47 2.08 7.21
CA GLY A 286 -18.29 1.39 6.22
C GLY A 286 -18.54 2.20 4.95
N LEU A 287 -17.70 3.20 4.65
CA LEU A 287 -17.73 3.91 3.39
C LEU A 287 -17.20 3.02 2.25
N SER A 288 -17.64 3.27 1.01
CA SER A 288 -17.08 2.56 -0.14
C SER A 288 -15.67 3.09 -0.46
N PRO A 289 -14.74 2.23 -0.91
CA PRO A 289 -13.41 2.69 -1.35
C PRO A 289 -13.48 3.78 -2.43
N ASP A 290 -14.43 3.68 -3.36
CA ASP A 290 -14.71 4.68 -4.39
C ASP A 290 -15.03 6.06 -3.76
N GLN A 291 -15.91 6.10 -2.76
CA GLN A 291 -16.25 7.33 -2.07
C GLN A 291 -15.04 7.89 -1.31
N VAL A 292 -14.31 7.05 -0.59
CA VAL A 292 -13.14 7.46 0.20
C VAL A 292 -12.05 8.06 -0.70
N ALA A 293 -11.72 7.40 -1.80
CA ALA A 293 -10.75 7.89 -2.77
C ALA A 293 -11.19 9.21 -3.40
N ARG A 294 -12.48 9.34 -3.76
CA ARG A 294 -13.06 10.56 -4.34
C ARG A 294 -12.96 11.73 -3.37
N ASP A 295 -13.43 11.55 -2.14
CA ASP A 295 -13.44 12.58 -1.10
C ASP A 295 -12.00 13.01 -0.77
N TYR A 296 -11.06 12.06 -0.73
CA TYR A 296 -9.65 12.36 -0.51
C TYR A 296 -9.03 13.17 -1.66
N LEU A 297 -9.17 12.72 -2.90
CA LEU A 297 -8.61 13.41 -4.06
C LEU A 297 -9.23 14.81 -4.25
N ASP A 298 -10.52 14.98 -3.93
CA ASP A 298 -11.16 16.29 -3.95
C ASP A 298 -10.56 17.23 -2.89
N SER A 299 -10.17 16.70 -1.73
CA SER A 299 -9.51 17.49 -0.68
C SER A 299 -8.09 17.96 -1.01
N LEU A 300 -7.44 17.36 -2.01
CA LEU A 300 -6.12 17.77 -2.51
C LEU A 300 -6.20 18.90 -3.55
N GLY A 301 -7.38 19.12 -4.14
CA GLY A 301 -7.62 20.10 -5.20
C GLY A 301 -8.00 21.51 -4.73
N ASP A 302 -8.20 21.71 -3.43
CA ASP A 302 -8.47 23.00 -2.76
C ASP A 302 -7.18 23.69 -2.27
#